data_AF-G0VML3-F1
#
_entry.id   AF-G0VML3-F1
#
_cell.length_a   1.000
_cell.length_b   1.000
_cell.length_c   1.000
_cell.angle_alpha   90.00
_cell.angle_beta   90.00
_cell.angle_gamma   90.00
#
_symmetry.space_group_name_H-M   'P 1'
#
loop_
_entity.id
_entity.type
_entity.pdbx_description
1 polymer ?
#
loop_
_entity_poly.entity_id
_entity_poly.type
_entity_poly.pdbx_seq_one_letter_code
_entity_poly.pdbx_strand_id
1 'polypeptide(L)'
;MDIARRLACFLAGIHDFGKCTPAFQTQKGYQNSPDLDIALLNRLEQAGLTGISSLNLDMAARKRSHHTVTGEYLLQYFGVQQDIASVIGAHHGKPVDKEEIVTKMKRYPRYCFQDETKGPCQRLWLAMQKKLLEGSLENFPISVFPARAGVIPDVHDTASFVISKIDTIIGSAIGIDIGFTQVIVYILQEVTYTYIRANCWYWPRRRHLIRV
;
A
#
# COMPACT_ATOMS: atom_id res chain seq x y z
N MET A 1 3.97 -6.76 -25.33
CA MET A 1 3.36 -7.59 -24.26
C MET A 1 1.88 -7.75 -24.60
N ASP A 2 1.27 -8.92 -24.42
CA ASP A 2 -0.19 -9.10 -24.58
C ASP A 2 -0.95 -8.68 -23.31
N ILE A 3 -2.29 -8.67 -23.36
CA ILE A 3 -3.13 -8.21 -22.24
C ILE A 3 -2.96 -9.11 -21.01
N ALA A 4 -2.91 -10.43 -21.20
CA ALA A 4 -2.76 -11.40 -20.11
C ALA A 4 -1.42 -11.22 -19.39
N ARG A 5 -0.33 -11.04 -20.14
CA ARG A 5 1.00 -10.80 -19.55
C ARG A 5 1.07 -9.44 -18.85
N ARG A 6 0.40 -8.40 -19.37
CA ARG A 6 0.29 -7.11 -18.68
C ARG A 6 -0.46 -7.22 -17.37
N LEU A 7 -1.60 -7.90 -17.36
CA LEU A 7 -2.38 -8.15 -16.14
C LEU A 7 -1.54 -8.90 -15.11
N ALA A 8 -0.88 -9.98 -15.51
CA ALA A 8 -0.02 -10.75 -14.62
C ALA A 8 1.12 -9.91 -14.03
N CYS A 9 1.80 -9.10 -14.85
CA CYS A 9 2.86 -8.21 -14.37
C CYS A 9 2.34 -7.09 -13.46
N PHE A 10 1.17 -6.52 -13.77
CA PHE A 10 0.50 -5.54 -12.92
C PHE A 10 0.18 -6.14 -11.54
N LEU A 11 -0.48 -7.30 -11.53
CA LEU A 11 -0.86 -8.03 -10.32
C LEU A 11 0.38 -8.39 -9.48
N ALA A 12 1.45 -8.88 -10.11
CA ALA A 12 2.73 -9.13 -9.45
C ALA A 12 3.32 -7.84 -8.84
N GLY A 13 3.16 -6.69 -9.51
CA GLY A 13 3.59 -5.39 -9.00
C GLY A 13 2.82 -4.91 -7.77
N ILE A 14 1.56 -5.33 -7.61
CA ILE A 14 0.67 -4.91 -6.51
C ILE A 14 0.29 -6.03 -5.53
N HIS A 15 0.84 -7.23 -5.66
CA HIS A 15 0.42 -8.38 -4.85
C HIS A 15 0.59 -8.15 -3.33
N ASP A 16 1.58 -7.35 -2.97
CA ASP A 16 1.91 -6.96 -1.60
C ASP A 16 1.46 -5.53 -1.25
N PHE A 17 0.48 -4.98 -1.97
CA PHE A 17 0.04 -3.59 -1.77
C PHE A 17 -0.32 -3.26 -0.31
N GLY A 18 -0.94 -4.19 0.42
CA GLY A 18 -1.28 -4.01 1.82
C GLY A 18 -0.08 -4.02 2.78
N LYS A 19 1.14 -4.32 2.31
CA LYS A 19 2.37 -4.09 3.08
C LYS A 19 2.72 -2.60 3.16
N CYS A 20 2.22 -1.75 2.27
CA CYS A 20 2.31 -0.29 2.36
C CYS A 20 1.28 0.27 3.35
N THR A 21 1.27 -0.28 4.57
CA THR A 21 0.37 0.15 5.64
C THR A 21 1.14 0.25 6.95
N PRO A 22 0.72 1.14 7.86
CA PRO A 22 1.32 1.22 9.18
C PRO A 22 1.13 -0.08 9.95
N ALA A 23 0.01 -0.79 9.74
CA ALA A 23 -0.23 -2.06 10.40
C ALA A 23 0.71 -3.19 9.97
N PHE A 24 1.28 -3.12 8.77
CA PHE A 24 2.31 -4.05 8.32
C PHE A 24 3.71 -3.56 8.71
N GLN A 25 4.01 -2.29 8.48
CA GLN A 25 5.35 -1.73 8.72
C GLN A 25 5.76 -1.71 10.20
N THR A 26 4.81 -1.80 11.14
CA THR A 26 5.10 -1.91 12.59
C THR A 26 5.09 -3.35 13.12
N GLN A 27 4.97 -4.35 12.23
CA GLN A 27 5.15 -5.74 12.62
C GLN A 27 6.62 -6.02 12.91
N LYS A 28 6.89 -6.88 13.88
CA LYS A 28 8.25 -7.34 14.16
C LYS A 28 8.72 -8.23 13.01
N GLY A 29 9.96 -8.02 12.54
CA GLY A 29 10.52 -8.81 11.46
C GLY A 29 10.60 -10.30 11.80
N TYR A 30 10.50 -11.18 10.79
CA TYR A 30 10.53 -12.65 10.96
C TYR A 30 11.84 -13.15 11.60
N GLN A 31 12.96 -12.46 11.34
CA GLN A 31 14.27 -12.75 11.97
C GLN A 31 14.41 -12.16 13.38
N ASN A 32 13.37 -11.46 13.89
CA ASN A 32 13.35 -10.82 15.20
C ASN A 32 14.61 -10.02 15.52
N SER A 33 15.16 -9.27 14.54
CA SER A 33 16.25 -8.32 14.80
C SER A 33 15.64 -7.01 15.29
N PRO A 34 15.68 -6.72 16.61
CA PRO A 34 15.03 -5.53 17.15
C PRO A 34 15.67 -4.26 16.61
N ASP A 35 16.98 -4.29 16.34
CA ASP A 35 17.73 -3.17 15.79
C ASP A 35 17.26 -2.79 14.39
N LEU A 36 16.93 -3.78 13.54
CA LEU A 36 16.42 -3.54 12.19
C LEU A 36 15.01 -2.96 12.23
N ASP A 37 14.15 -3.48 13.10
CA ASP A 37 12.80 -2.96 13.30
C ASP A 37 12.84 -1.50 13.81
N ILE A 38 13.71 -1.21 14.78
CA ILE A 38 13.92 0.16 15.29
C ILE A 38 14.46 1.08 14.19
N ALA A 39 15.44 0.63 13.41
CA ALA A 39 16.01 1.42 12.31
C ALA A 39 14.96 1.75 11.24
N LEU A 40 14.09 0.80 10.90
CA LEU A 40 12.98 1.01 9.98
C LEU A 40 12.01 2.06 10.52
N LEU A 41 11.52 1.89 11.75
CA LEU A 41 10.58 2.81 12.38
C LEU A 41 11.17 4.23 12.48
N ASN A 42 12.44 4.35 12.86
CA ASN A 42 13.13 5.63 12.90
C ASN A 42 13.20 6.31 11.53
N ARG A 43 13.43 5.56 10.45
CA ARG A 43 13.42 6.11 9.08
C ARG A 43 12.04 6.60 8.66
N LEU A 44 10.99 5.83 9.00
CA LEU A 44 9.60 6.21 8.71
C LEU A 44 9.22 7.50 9.48
N GLU A 45 9.59 7.57 10.76
CA GLU A 45 9.39 8.74 11.61
C GLU A 45 10.12 9.98 11.07
N GLN A 46 11.41 9.85 10.73
CA GLN A 46 12.23 10.92 10.14
C GLN A 46 11.68 11.44 8.81
N ALA A 47 11.03 10.58 8.03
CA ALA A 47 10.45 10.95 6.76
C ALA A 47 9.02 11.55 6.87
N GLY A 48 8.52 11.74 8.09
CA GLY A 48 7.31 12.52 8.38
C GLY A 48 6.13 11.73 8.92
N LEU A 49 6.25 10.40 9.10
CA LEU A 49 5.21 9.57 9.72
C LEU A 49 5.29 9.63 11.25
N THR A 50 5.12 10.84 11.80
CA THR A 50 5.28 11.12 13.24
C THR A 50 4.40 10.23 14.12
N GLY A 51 4.97 9.61 15.15
CA GLY A 51 4.29 8.72 16.08
C GLY A 51 4.17 7.27 15.61
N ILE A 52 4.73 6.90 14.45
CA ILE A 52 4.64 5.53 13.93
C ILE A 52 5.37 4.52 14.81
N SER A 53 6.50 4.90 15.41
CA SER A 53 7.24 4.06 16.36
C SER A 53 6.44 3.72 17.63
N SER A 54 5.46 4.57 17.97
CA SER A 54 4.56 4.40 19.12
C SER A 54 3.23 3.74 18.73
N LEU A 55 3.04 3.42 17.45
CA LEU A 55 1.82 2.79 16.97
C LEU A 55 1.74 1.33 17.45
N ASN A 56 1.05 1.12 18.56
CA ASN A 56 0.75 -0.22 19.03
C ASN A 56 -0.61 -0.71 18.47
N LEU A 57 -0.57 -1.86 17.83
CA LEU A 57 -1.73 -2.61 17.38
C LEU A 57 -1.76 -3.94 18.14
N ASP A 58 -2.92 -4.32 18.66
CA ASP A 58 -3.08 -5.62 19.32
C ASP A 58 -3.11 -6.78 18.28
N MET A 59 -3.12 -8.02 18.77
CA MET A 59 -3.18 -9.21 17.91
C MET A 59 -4.46 -9.28 17.07
N ALA A 60 -5.59 -8.79 17.60
CA ALA A 60 -6.85 -8.79 16.88
C ALA A 60 -6.82 -7.79 15.71
N ALA A 61 -6.24 -6.61 15.93
CA ALA A 61 -5.97 -5.61 14.91
C ALA A 61 -5.08 -6.18 13.82
N ARG A 62 -3.95 -6.82 14.17
CA ARG A 62 -3.06 -7.46 13.17
C ARG A 62 -3.76 -8.53 12.33
N LYS A 63 -4.61 -9.35 12.95
CA LYS A 63 -5.41 -10.36 12.24
C LYS A 63 -6.42 -9.73 11.28
N ARG A 64 -7.09 -8.65 11.70
CA ARG A 64 -8.02 -7.89 10.86
C ARG A 64 -7.31 -7.15 9.73
N SER A 65 -6.11 -6.65 9.99
CA SER A 65 -5.29 -5.87 9.07
C SER A 65 -4.25 -6.70 8.33
N HIS A 66 -4.55 -7.97 8.05
CA HIS A 66 -3.64 -8.80 7.25
C HIS A 66 -3.35 -8.12 5.91
N HIS A 67 -2.12 -8.24 5.37
CA HIS A 67 -1.70 -7.49 4.18
C HIS A 67 -2.58 -7.77 2.96
N THR A 68 -3.23 -8.93 2.90
CA THR A 68 -4.18 -9.27 1.82
C THR A 68 -5.52 -8.56 1.96
N VAL A 69 -6.05 -8.51 3.19
CA VAL A 69 -7.29 -7.80 3.49
C VAL A 69 -7.11 -6.29 3.28
N THR A 70 -6.00 -5.74 3.78
CA THR A 70 -5.67 -4.33 3.61
C THR A 70 -5.33 -3.99 2.16
N GLY A 71 -4.67 -4.90 1.43
CA GLY A 71 -4.37 -4.75 0.01
C GLY A 71 -5.64 -4.66 -0.83
N GLU A 72 -6.55 -5.62 -0.68
CA GLU A 72 -7.85 -5.60 -1.35
C GLU A 72 -8.65 -4.33 -1.01
N TYR A 73 -8.74 -3.98 0.29
CA TYR A 73 -9.43 -2.77 0.74
C TYR A 73 -8.86 -1.50 0.11
N LEU A 74 -7.54 -1.35 0.09
CA LEU A 74 -6.90 -0.15 -0.43
C LEU A 74 -7.04 -0.03 -1.95
N LEU A 75 -6.98 -1.14 -2.69
CA LEU A 75 -7.24 -1.13 -4.13
C LEU A 75 -8.66 -0.65 -4.43
N GLN A 76 -9.66 -1.17 -3.72
CA GLN A 76 -11.04 -0.67 -3.81
C GLN A 76 -11.15 0.80 -3.39
N TYR A 77 -10.41 1.22 -2.35
CA TYR A 77 -10.36 2.62 -1.90
C TYR A 77 -9.86 3.56 -3.01
N PHE A 78 -8.89 3.13 -3.83
CA PHE A 78 -8.42 3.88 -5.00
C PHE A 78 -9.29 3.70 -6.26
N GLY A 79 -10.36 2.92 -6.18
CA GLY A 79 -11.32 2.72 -7.27
C GLY A 79 -10.98 1.57 -8.23
N VAL A 80 -10.01 0.73 -7.90
CA VAL A 80 -9.74 -0.50 -8.65
C VAL A 80 -10.97 -1.41 -8.54
N GLN A 81 -11.38 -1.99 -9.67
CA GLN A 81 -12.53 -2.88 -9.75
C GLN A 81 -12.40 -4.10 -8.82
N GLN A 82 -13.54 -4.53 -8.28
CA GLN A 82 -13.64 -5.54 -7.23
C GLN A 82 -13.03 -6.90 -7.63
N ASP A 83 -13.25 -7.32 -8.86
CA ASP A 83 -12.71 -8.56 -9.44
C ASP A 83 -11.17 -8.57 -9.45
N ILE A 84 -10.53 -7.43 -9.74
CA ILE A 84 -9.06 -7.30 -9.68
C ILE A 84 -8.57 -7.18 -8.23
N ALA A 85 -9.22 -6.35 -7.42
CA ALA A 85 -8.82 -6.15 -6.03
C ALA A 85 -8.93 -7.45 -5.21
N SER A 86 -9.96 -8.27 -5.47
CA SER A 86 -10.19 -9.54 -4.78
C SER A 86 -9.14 -10.59 -5.11
N VAL A 87 -8.45 -10.53 -6.25
CA VAL A 87 -7.29 -11.40 -6.54
C VAL A 87 -6.18 -11.18 -5.50
N ILE A 88 -5.91 -9.92 -5.16
CA ILE A 88 -4.94 -9.53 -4.10
C ILE A 88 -5.49 -9.84 -2.69
N GLY A 89 -6.80 -9.90 -2.53
CA GLY A 89 -7.41 -10.42 -1.31
C GLY A 89 -7.30 -11.93 -1.17
N ALA A 90 -7.23 -12.65 -2.31
CA ALA A 90 -7.41 -14.09 -2.42
C ALA A 90 -6.14 -14.94 -2.30
N HIS A 91 -4.93 -14.35 -2.40
CA HIS A 91 -3.67 -15.12 -2.55
C HIS A 91 -3.24 -15.99 -1.35
N HIS A 92 -4.02 -16.09 -0.27
CA HIS A 92 -3.86 -17.09 0.82
C HIS A 92 -5.01 -18.10 0.96
N GLY A 93 -5.85 -18.29 -0.07
CA GLY A 93 -6.53 -19.59 -0.30
C GLY A 93 -7.75 -19.96 0.57
N LYS A 94 -8.43 -19.03 1.24
CA LYS A 94 -9.74 -19.32 1.88
C LYS A 94 -10.85 -18.34 1.46
N PRO A 95 -11.93 -18.81 0.83
CA PRO A 95 -13.14 -18.04 0.60
C PRO A 95 -14.09 -18.21 1.79
N VAL A 96 -14.04 -17.31 2.78
CA VAL A 96 -15.09 -17.14 3.79
C VAL A 96 -15.20 -15.65 4.10
N ASP A 97 -16.37 -15.04 3.87
CA ASP A 97 -16.80 -13.67 4.21
C ASP A 97 -15.72 -12.57 4.16
N LYS A 98 -14.84 -12.62 3.15
CA LYS A 98 -13.80 -11.60 2.95
C LYS A 98 -14.41 -10.24 2.70
N GLU A 99 -15.53 -10.17 1.98
CA GLU A 99 -16.16 -8.89 1.64
C GLU A 99 -16.67 -8.14 2.88
N GLU A 100 -17.20 -8.87 3.88
CA GLU A 100 -17.61 -8.25 5.14
C GLU A 100 -16.38 -7.75 5.92
N ILE A 101 -15.29 -8.52 5.96
CA ILE A 101 -14.03 -8.17 6.62
C ILE A 101 -13.39 -6.94 5.94
N VAL A 102 -13.30 -6.94 4.61
CA VAL A 102 -12.77 -5.85 3.79
C VAL A 102 -13.61 -4.60 3.94
N THR A 103 -14.94 -4.72 3.94
CA THR A 103 -15.84 -3.57 4.17
C THR A 103 -15.68 -3.00 5.58
N LYS A 104 -15.49 -3.85 6.59
CA LYS A 104 -15.24 -3.43 7.98
C LYS A 104 -13.94 -2.63 8.13
N MET A 105 -12.98 -2.73 7.21
CA MET A 105 -11.73 -1.93 7.24
C MET A 105 -12.00 -0.42 7.23
N LYS A 106 -13.13 0.04 6.66
CA LYS A 106 -13.55 1.45 6.72
C LYS A 106 -13.71 1.96 8.15
N ARG A 107 -13.97 1.07 9.11
CA ARG A 107 -14.13 1.39 10.54
C ARG A 107 -12.81 1.51 11.29
N TYR A 108 -11.69 1.14 10.65
CA TYR A 108 -10.36 1.17 11.26
C TYR A 108 -9.33 1.92 10.38
N PRO A 109 -9.54 3.21 10.08
CA PRO A 109 -8.60 4.02 9.29
C PRO A 109 -7.15 3.91 9.78
N ARG A 110 -6.93 3.83 11.09
CA ARG A 110 -5.62 3.68 11.71
C ARG A 110 -4.81 2.50 11.18
N TYR A 111 -5.44 1.42 10.72
CA TYR A 111 -4.74 0.26 10.18
C TYR A 111 -4.07 0.56 8.83
N CYS A 112 -4.69 1.42 8.03
CA CYS A 112 -4.22 1.79 6.69
C CYS A 112 -3.47 3.12 6.67
N PHE A 113 -3.72 4.01 7.64
CA PHE A 113 -3.35 5.42 7.57
C PHE A 113 -2.76 6.00 8.87
N GLN A 114 -2.52 5.15 9.89
CA GLN A 114 -1.86 5.47 11.17
C GLN A 114 -2.70 6.29 12.15
N ASP A 115 -3.54 7.19 11.63
CA ASP A 115 -4.45 8.01 12.41
C ASP A 115 -5.91 7.64 12.14
N GLU A 116 -6.78 7.82 13.14
CA GLU A 116 -8.24 7.65 12.97
C GLU A 116 -8.87 8.82 12.23
N THR A 117 -8.21 9.98 12.22
CA THR A 117 -8.71 11.22 11.60
C THR A 117 -7.78 11.70 10.50
N LYS A 118 -8.28 12.61 9.66
CA LYS A 118 -7.49 13.16 8.56
C LYS A 118 -6.34 13.98 9.10
N GLY A 119 -5.13 13.68 8.65
CA GLY A 119 -3.91 14.32 9.13
C GLY A 119 -2.74 14.22 8.16
N PRO A 120 -1.58 14.81 8.51
CA PRO A 120 -0.36 14.72 7.72
C PRO A 120 0.08 13.27 7.43
N CYS A 121 0.07 12.39 8.43
CA CYS A 121 0.47 10.98 8.25
C CYS A 121 -0.46 10.26 7.27
N GLN A 122 -1.78 10.44 7.40
CA GLN A 122 -2.72 9.88 6.42
C GLN A 122 -2.44 10.35 5.00
N ARG A 123 -2.12 11.64 4.78
CA ARG A 123 -1.78 12.15 3.45
C ARG A 123 -0.52 11.51 2.89
N LEU A 124 0.50 11.29 3.72
CA LEU A 124 1.73 10.61 3.33
C LEU A 124 1.46 9.15 2.97
N TRP A 125 0.69 8.41 3.78
CA TRP A 125 0.27 7.04 3.48
C TRP A 125 -0.47 6.95 2.15
N LEU A 126 -1.48 7.79 1.95
CA LEU A 126 -2.25 7.83 0.69
C LEU A 126 -1.36 8.15 -0.51
N ALA A 127 -0.43 9.11 -0.37
CA ALA A 127 0.48 9.47 -1.45
C ALA A 127 1.44 8.32 -1.82
N MET A 128 1.99 7.60 -0.84
CA MET A 128 2.84 6.43 -1.10
C MET A 128 2.06 5.28 -1.75
N GLN A 129 0.89 4.95 -1.21
CA GLN A 129 0.03 3.89 -1.74
C GLN A 129 -0.42 4.23 -3.18
N LYS A 130 -0.80 5.49 -3.43
CA LYS A 130 -1.13 5.96 -4.77
C LYS A 130 0.06 5.84 -5.73
N LYS A 131 1.26 6.28 -5.30
CA LYS A 131 2.48 6.20 -6.12
C LYS A 131 2.86 4.75 -6.46
N LEU A 132 2.66 3.80 -5.54
CA LEU A 132 2.84 2.37 -5.82
C LEU A 132 1.89 1.86 -6.90
N LEU A 133 0.60 2.20 -6.78
CA LEU A 133 -0.42 1.79 -7.76
C LEU A 133 -0.14 2.41 -9.13
N GLU A 134 0.10 3.72 -9.18
CA GLU A 134 0.42 4.45 -10.42
C GLU A 134 1.71 3.92 -11.06
N GLY A 135 2.76 3.66 -10.28
CA GLY A 135 4.00 3.09 -10.79
C GLY A 135 3.82 1.70 -11.43
N SER A 136 2.95 0.85 -10.87
CA SER A 136 2.63 -0.44 -11.50
C SER A 136 1.86 -0.25 -12.81
N LEU A 137 0.90 0.68 -12.85
CA LEU A 137 0.12 1.01 -14.04
C LEU A 137 0.95 1.66 -15.15
N GLU A 138 1.91 2.50 -14.80
CA GLU A 138 2.85 3.12 -15.76
C GLU A 138 3.73 2.07 -16.43
N ASN A 139 4.25 1.10 -15.66
CA ASN A 139 5.06 0.00 -16.18
C ASN A 139 4.24 -1.02 -16.97
N PHE A 140 3.01 -1.28 -16.54
CA PHE A 140 2.12 -2.27 -17.13
C PHE A 140 0.72 -1.68 -17.37
N PRO A 141 0.53 -0.85 -18.43
CA PRO A 141 -0.73 -0.18 -18.69
C PRO A 141 -1.89 -1.17 -18.89
N ILE A 142 -2.88 -1.12 -18.00
CA ILE A 142 -4.10 -1.94 -18.05
C ILE A 142 -5.29 -1.16 -17.49
N SER A 143 -6.49 -1.42 -18.03
CA SER A 143 -7.73 -0.85 -17.52
C SER A 143 -8.17 -1.62 -16.28
N VAL A 144 -7.96 -1.03 -15.11
CA VAL A 144 -8.35 -1.61 -13.81
C VAL A 144 -9.39 -0.78 -13.07
N PHE A 145 -9.79 0.33 -13.66
CA PHE A 145 -10.84 1.20 -13.16
C PHE A 145 -12.10 0.92 -13.97
N PRO A 146 -13.30 1.03 -13.35
CA PRO A 146 -14.53 0.92 -14.10
C PRO A 146 -14.53 1.91 -15.24
N ALA A 147 -14.86 1.44 -16.45
CA ALA A 147 -15.05 2.35 -17.57
C ALA A 147 -16.09 3.41 -17.19
N ARG A 148 -15.83 4.67 -17.52
CA ARG A 148 -16.89 5.68 -17.56
C ARG A 148 -17.99 5.10 -18.43
N ALA A 149 -19.18 4.87 -17.84
CA ALA A 149 -20.33 4.16 -18.40
C ALA A 149 -20.20 3.87 -19.91
N GLY A 150 -19.74 2.67 -20.28
CA GLY A 150 -19.56 2.36 -21.70
C GLY A 150 -18.96 1.01 -22.11
N VAL A 151 -17.98 0.44 -21.42
CA VAL A 151 -17.38 -0.87 -21.80
C VAL A 151 -16.77 -1.57 -20.59
N ILE A 152 -17.37 -2.66 -20.10
CA ILE A 152 -16.76 -3.53 -19.07
C ILE A 152 -16.10 -4.70 -19.80
N PRO A 153 -14.76 -4.87 -19.75
CA PRO A 153 -14.17 -6.15 -20.08
C PRO A 153 -14.48 -7.13 -18.95
N ASP A 154 -15.32 -8.10 -19.26
CA ASP A 154 -15.74 -9.18 -18.37
C ASP A 154 -14.56 -10.12 -18.08
N VAL A 155 -14.04 -10.08 -16.86
CA VAL A 155 -13.04 -11.03 -16.36
C VAL A 155 -13.78 -12.02 -15.45
N HIS A 156 -14.43 -13.00 -16.06
CA HIS A 156 -15.20 -14.04 -15.36
C HIS A 156 -14.35 -14.84 -14.34
N ASP A 157 -15.02 -15.30 -13.27
CA ASP A 157 -14.51 -15.94 -12.03
C ASP A 157 -13.50 -17.09 -12.19
N THR A 158 -13.43 -17.73 -13.35
CA THR A 158 -12.51 -18.84 -13.62
C THR A 158 -11.06 -18.35 -13.79
N ALA A 159 -10.85 -17.14 -14.29
CA ALA A 159 -9.52 -16.55 -14.41
C ALA A 159 -8.94 -16.21 -13.03
N SER A 160 -9.74 -15.65 -12.13
CA SER A 160 -9.34 -15.24 -10.78
C SER A 160 -8.82 -16.41 -9.93
N PHE A 161 -9.43 -17.59 -10.05
CA PHE A 161 -8.99 -18.80 -9.34
C PHE A 161 -7.65 -19.36 -9.86
N VAL A 162 -7.43 -19.30 -11.18
CA VAL A 162 -6.17 -19.76 -11.80
C VAL A 162 -5.04 -18.77 -11.53
N ILE A 163 -5.34 -17.47 -11.57
CA ILE A 163 -4.38 -16.38 -11.28
C ILE A 163 -3.97 -16.41 -9.80
N SER A 164 -4.91 -16.59 -8.86
CA SER A 164 -4.57 -16.64 -7.43
C SER A 164 -3.59 -17.77 -7.09
N LYS A 165 -3.64 -18.89 -7.83
CA LYS A 165 -2.69 -20.00 -7.68
C LYS A 165 -1.32 -19.70 -8.29
N ILE A 166 -1.28 -18.96 -9.41
CA ILE A 166 -0.03 -18.53 -10.05
C ILE A 166 0.70 -17.51 -9.15
N ASP A 167 -0.03 -16.61 -8.50
CA ASP A 167 0.55 -15.60 -7.61
C ASP A 167 1.17 -16.21 -6.34
N THR A 168 0.56 -17.26 -5.75
CA THR A 168 1.19 -18.03 -4.66
C THR A 168 2.54 -18.64 -5.08
N ILE A 169 2.66 -19.06 -6.35
CA ILE A 169 3.89 -19.66 -6.90
C ILE A 169 4.93 -18.58 -7.21
N ILE A 170 4.53 -17.42 -7.77
CA ILE A 170 5.44 -16.32 -8.08
C ILE A 170 5.95 -15.64 -6.79
N GLY A 171 5.08 -15.41 -5.81
CA GLY A 171 5.44 -14.79 -4.52
C GLY A 171 6.37 -15.65 -3.64
N SER A 172 6.33 -16.97 -3.80
CA SER A 172 7.25 -17.89 -3.11
C SER A 172 8.57 -18.14 -3.86
N ALA A 173 8.59 -17.99 -5.19
CA ALA A 173 9.77 -18.22 -6.02
C ALA A 173 10.73 -17.02 -6.13
N ILE A 174 10.28 -15.81 -5.78
CA ILE A 174 11.12 -14.61 -5.78
C ILE A 174 11.20 -14.12 -4.33
N GLY A 175 12.38 -14.11 -3.72
CA GLY A 175 12.62 -13.69 -2.32
C GLY A 175 12.36 -12.19 -2.04
N ILE A 176 11.16 -11.70 -2.39
CA ILE A 176 10.72 -10.29 -2.37
C ILE A 176 10.38 -9.80 -0.95
N ASP A 177 10.22 -10.71 0.02
CA ASP A 177 9.81 -10.37 1.39
C ASP A 177 10.73 -9.37 2.12
N ILE A 178 12.03 -9.31 1.77
CA ILE A 178 12.98 -8.34 2.35
C ILE A 178 13.06 -7.04 1.51
N GLY A 179 12.74 -7.10 0.21
CA GLY A 179 12.87 -5.98 -0.71
C GLY A 179 11.73 -4.94 -0.62
N PHE A 180 10.51 -5.40 -0.33
CA PHE A 180 9.33 -4.52 -0.38
C PHE A 180 9.38 -3.40 0.65
N THR A 181 9.89 -3.67 1.86
CA THR A 181 10.07 -2.66 2.91
C THR A 181 11.05 -1.55 2.51
N GLN A 182 12.15 -1.89 1.82
CA GLN A 182 13.12 -0.90 1.34
C GLN A 182 12.53 -0.04 0.21
N VAL A 183 11.65 -0.60 -0.62
CA VAL A 183 10.86 0.13 -1.61
C VAL A 183 9.92 1.14 -0.95
N ILE A 184 9.26 0.77 0.16
CA ILE A 184 8.39 1.70 0.91
C ILE A 184 9.18 2.91 1.43
N VAL A 185 10.35 2.67 2.04
CA VAL A 185 11.20 3.75 2.56
C VAL A 185 11.66 4.68 1.43
N TYR A 186 12.04 4.14 0.28
CA TYR A 186 12.43 4.92 -0.89
C TYR A 186 11.26 5.77 -1.42
N ILE A 187 10.07 5.17 -1.56
CA ILE A 187 8.87 5.87 -2.03
C ILE A 187 8.48 6.99 -1.06
N LEU A 188 8.59 6.75 0.26
CA LEU A 188 8.33 7.77 1.26
C LEU A 188 9.28 8.97 1.12
N GLN A 189 10.58 8.72 0.97
CA GLN A 189 11.57 9.79 0.78
C GLN A 189 11.26 10.63 -0.45
N GLU A 190 10.92 9.98 -1.57
CA GLU A 190 10.53 10.67 -2.81
C GLU A 190 9.25 11.51 -2.65
N VAL A 191 8.22 10.95 -1.99
CA VAL A 191 6.95 11.66 -1.73
C VAL A 191 7.20 12.86 -0.82
N THR A 192 7.96 12.69 0.26
CA THR A 192 8.29 13.77 1.20
C THR A 192 9.15 14.84 0.53
N TYR A 193 10.15 14.46 -0.27
CA TYR A 193 10.97 15.41 -1.04
C TYR A 193 10.12 16.24 -2.01
N THR A 194 9.22 15.59 -2.75
CA THR A 194 8.30 16.27 -3.67
C THR A 194 7.34 17.21 -2.93
N TYR A 195 6.81 16.76 -1.79
CA TYR A 195 5.93 17.57 -0.94
C TYR A 195 6.65 18.81 -0.38
N ILE A 196 7.88 18.65 0.11
CA ILE A 196 8.71 19.77 0.56
C ILE A 196 8.98 20.72 -0.61
N ARG A 197 9.39 20.23 -1.78
CA ARG A 197 9.70 21.07 -2.95
C ARG A 197 8.49 21.84 -3.46
N ALA A 198 7.30 21.22 -3.45
CA ALA A 198 6.05 21.85 -3.87
C ALA A 198 5.58 22.93 -2.87
N ASN A 199 5.84 22.75 -1.57
CA ASN A 199 5.45 23.70 -0.52
C ASN A 199 6.54 24.74 -0.17
N CYS A 200 7.80 24.55 -0.61
CA CYS A 200 8.90 25.50 -0.42
C CYS A 200 8.73 26.82 -1.20
N TRP A 201 7.73 26.94 -2.07
CA TRP A 201 7.35 28.22 -2.70
C TRP A 201 6.43 29.09 -1.82
N TYR A 202 6.01 28.59 -0.65
CA TYR A 202 5.13 29.30 0.30
C TYR A 202 5.76 29.53 1.68
N TRP A 203 7.07 29.79 1.74
CA TRP A 203 7.68 30.35 2.95
C TRP A 203 8.04 31.83 2.73
N PRO A 204 7.50 32.77 3.52
CA PRO A 204 7.88 34.17 3.38
C PRO A 204 9.34 34.32 3.76
N ARG A 205 10.17 34.85 2.85
CA ARG A 205 11.53 35.29 3.16
C ARG A 205 11.46 36.28 4.33
N ARG A 206 11.88 35.87 5.53
CA ARG A 206 12.18 36.82 6.60
C ARG A 206 13.37 37.66 6.16
N ARG A 207 13.12 38.90 5.74
CA ARG A 207 14.15 39.94 5.64
C ARG A 207 14.78 40.08 7.02
N HIS A 208 16.02 39.62 7.17
CA HIS A 208 16.82 39.99 8.33
C HIS A 208 17.35 41.40 8.06
N LEU A 209 16.80 42.36 8.80
CA LEU A 209 17.41 43.66 9.04
C LEU A 209 18.70 43.42 9.84
N ILE A 210 19.85 43.69 9.23
CA ILE A 210 21.09 43.91 9.98
C ILE A 210 21.21 45.42 10.16
N ARG A 211 21.04 45.88 11.39
CA ARG A 211 21.61 47.14 11.87
C ARG A 211 22.89 46.79 12.61
N VAL A 212 24.03 47.23 12.06
CA VAL A 212 25.18 47.73 12.81
C VAL A 212 25.71 48.92 12.01
#